data_AF-A0A9E2R9J6-F1
#
_entry.id   AF-A0A9E2R9J6-F1
#
_cell.length_a   1.000
_cell.length_b   1.000
_cell.length_c   1.000
_cell.angle_alpha   90.00
_cell.angle_beta   90.00
_cell.angle_gamma   90.00
#
_symmetry.space_group_name_H-M   'P 1'
#
loop_
_entity.id
_entity.type
_entity.pdbx_description
1 polymer ?
#
loop_
_entity_poly.entity_id
_entity_poly.type
_entity_poly.pdbx_seq_one_letter_code
_entity_poly.pdbx_strand_id
1 'polypeptide(L)'
;MELTAATTTPPNHASTALLCESCGYPIGDLPTSSACPECARPISESLPASRPGSPWQNRPGFVSWLDTAIRLIRAPRTLFTSIRITPSGSNRLLFINLSLAGLLAAAPWVGVLWFDPTRGSAEGAILLVRIPILIAYAAVFALVFWILTRIECFGIEFISRRRGWRLLPAAARQVCAHASYGWILAALLLDVGLGLSQLLPVAGQQVQGRTVTVQVINAILALLPGAPPLICFFLGLFTFEWLVYVGVRACRWANPAAA
;
A
#
# COMPACT_ATOMS: atom_id res chain seq x y z
N MET A 1 -10.39 58.41 9.71
CA MET A 1 -11.50 57.55 9.27
C MET A 1 -10.87 56.22 8.87
N GLU A 2 -10.67 55.36 9.87
CA GLU A 2 -9.89 54.13 9.78
C GLU A 2 -10.82 52.98 9.36
N LEU A 3 -10.67 52.48 8.13
CA LEU A 3 -11.37 51.31 7.63
C LEU A 3 -10.78 50.07 8.32
N THR A 4 -11.38 49.68 9.45
CA THR A 4 -11.15 48.39 10.09
C THR A 4 -11.75 47.32 9.17
N ALA A 5 -10.93 46.76 8.28
CA ALA A 5 -11.29 45.59 7.51
C ALA A 5 -11.51 44.44 8.49
N ALA A 6 -12.78 44.17 8.80
CA ALA A 6 -13.18 43.00 9.56
C ALA A 6 -12.75 41.77 8.77
N THR A 7 -11.63 41.17 9.17
CA THR A 7 -11.21 39.83 8.74
C THR A 7 -12.31 38.87 9.18
N THR A 8 -13.31 38.71 8.33
CA THR A 8 -14.35 37.70 8.47
C THR A 8 -13.65 36.39 8.17
N THR A 9 -13.08 35.78 9.22
CA THR A 9 -12.60 34.40 9.15
C THR A 9 -13.78 33.58 8.62
N PRO A 10 -13.70 33.03 7.39
CA PRO A 10 -14.81 32.27 6.84
C PRO A 10 -15.11 31.14 7.81
N PRO A 11 -16.37 30.96 8.23
CA PRO A 11 -16.68 29.98 9.25
C PRO A 11 -16.24 28.60 8.76
N ASN A 12 -15.57 27.86 9.65
CA ASN A 12 -14.91 26.57 9.40
C ASN A 12 -15.92 25.41 9.14
N HIS A 13 -17.12 25.72 8.62
CA HIS A 13 -18.19 24.78 8.30
C HIS A 13 -17.92 23.94 7.03
N ALA A 14 -16.95 24.34 6.21
CA ALA A 14 -16.57 23.57 5.02
C ALA A 14 -16.02 22.17 5.36
N SER A 15 -15.60 21.91 6.61
CA SER A 15 -15.08 20.61 7.03
C SER A 15 -16.16 19.57 7.37
N THR A 16 -17.40 19.98 7.67
CA THR A 16 -18.49 19.08 8.10
C THR A 16 -19.60 18.88 7.09
N ALA A 17 -19.67 19.68 6.02
CA ALA A 17 -20.71 19.53 5.01
C ALA A 17 -20.70 18.11 4.42
N LEU A 18 -21.81 17.39 4.49
CA LEU A 18 -21.96 16.07 3.85
C LEU A 18 -21.97 16.25 2.33
N LEU A 19 -21.21 15.42 1.61
CA LEU A 19 -21.16 15.42 0.15
C LEU A 19 -21.72 14.13 -0.44
N CYS A 20 -22.29 14.19 -1.64
CA CYS A 20 -22.56 12.99 -2.41
C CYS A 20 -21.24 12.32 -2.79
N GLU A 21 -21.05 11.05 -2.41
CA GLU A 21 -19.78 10.34 -2.63
C GLU A 21 -19.53 10.00 -4.12
N SER A 22 -20.50 10.26 -5.01
CA SER A 22 -20.41 10.00 -6.46
C SER A 22 -20.02 11.22 -7.29
N CYS A 23 -20.49 12.42 -6.93
CA CYS A 23 -20.24 13.65 -7.69
C CYS A 23 -19.65 14.80 -6.85
N GLY A 24 -19.69 14.72 -5.53
CA GLY A 24 -19.21 15.76 -4.62
C GLY A 24 -20.22 16.88 -4.33
N TYR A 25 -21.48 16.78 -4.77
CA TYR A 25 -22.52 17.78 -4.48
C TYR A 25 -22.82 17.86 -2.97
N PRO A 26 -22.97 19.05 -2.36
CA PRO A 26 -23.37 19.18 -0.97
C PRO A 26 -24.79 18.63 -0.71
N ILE A 27 -24.94 17.69 0.21
CA ILE A 27 -26.21 17.01 0.52
C ILE A 27 -26.67 17.23 1.97
N GLY A 28 -25.99 18.09 2.74
CA GLY A 28 -26.24 18.27 4.18
C GLY A 28 -27.66 18.74 4.52
N ASP A 29 -28.26 19.57 3.67
CA ASP A 29 -29.58 20.19 3.90
C ASP A 29 -30.72 19.48 3.15
N LEU A 30 -30.41 18.38 2.45
CA LEU A 30 -31.39 17.64 1.65
C LEU A 30 -32.01 16.50 2.48
N PRO A 31 -33.30 16.16 2.24
CA PRO A 31 -33.91 14.99 2.88
C PRO A 31 -33.13 13.70 2.57
N THR A 32 -32.85 12.87 3.56
CA THR A 32 -32.08 11.63 3.38
C THR A 32 -32.73 10.59 2.45
N SER A 33 -34.04 10.71 2.25
CA SER A 33 -34.83 9.89 1.33
C SER A 33 -34.81 10.38 -0.13
N SER A 34 -34.26 11.57 -0.40
CA SER A 34 -34.21 12.11 -1.76
C SER A 34 -32.97 11.64 -2.54
N ALA A 35 -32.96 11.92 -3.84
CA ALA A 35 -31.83 11.67 -4.72
C ALA A 35 -30.94 12.92 -4.82
N CYS A 36 -29.64 12.71 -5.07
CA CYS A 36 -28.71 13.79 -5.37
C CYS A 36 -29.15 14.53 -6.64
N PRO A 37 -29.30 15.87 -6.61
CA PRO A 37 -29.74 16.65 -7.77
C PRO A 37 -28.82 16.54 -9.00
N GLU A 38 -27.52 16.30 -8.79
CA GLU A 38 -26.51 16.28 -9.87
C GLU A 38 -26.38 14.91 -10.56
N CYS A 39 -26.46 13.82 -9.80
CA CYS A 39 -26.15 12.49 -10.31
C CYS A 39 -27.25 11.45 -10.05
N ALA A 40 -28.39 11.87 -9.49
CA ALA A 40 -29.53 11.03 -9.11
C ALA A 40 -29.23 9.88 -8.13
N ARG A 41 -28.01 9.80 -7.56
CA ARG A 41 -27.68 8.78 -6.55
C ARG A 41 -28.51 9.00 -5.28
N PRO A 42 -29.11 7.97 -4.68
CA PRO A 42 -29.80 8.11 -3.39
C PRO A 42 -28.87 8.70 -2.33
N ILE A 43 -29.35 9.70 -1.59
CA ILE A 43 -28.57 10.36 -0.54
C ILE A 43 -28.18 9.37 0.57
N SER A 44 -29.09 8.46 0.90
CA SER A 44 -28.87 7.36 1.86
C SER A 44 -27.60 6.54 1.60
N GLU A 45 -27.22 6.35 0.32
CA GLU A 45 -25.99 5.63 -0.04
C GLU A 45 -24.71 6.45 0.15
N SER A 46 -24.82 7.78 0.24
CA SER A 46 -23.66 8.66 0.46
C SER A 46 -23.41 8.95 1.94
N LEU A 47 -24.32 8.52 2.84
CA LEU A 47 -24.16 8.75 4.28
C LEU A 47 -23.00 7.92 4.84
N PRO A 48 -22.25 8.39 5.84
CA PRO A 48 -21.15 7.62 6.44
C PRO A 48 -21.56 6.22 6.93
N ALA A 49 -22.81 6.08 7.40
CA ALA A 49 -23.38 4.82 7.86
C ALA A 49 -23.60 3.78 6.73
N SER A 50 -23.60 4.20 5.46
CA SER A 50 -23.72 3.31 4.31
C SER A 50 -22.45 2.49 4.04
N ARG A 51 -21.32 2.87 4.65
CA ARG A 51 -20.03 2.17 4.53
C ARG A 51 -19.96 1.04 5.56
N PRO A 52 -20.17 -0.23 5.17
CA PRO A 52 -20.18 -1.34 6.14
C PRO A 52 -18.79 -1.66 6.72
N GLY A 53 -17.71 -1.11 6.15
CA GLY A 53 -16.33 -1.43 6.50
C GLY A 53 -15.76 -2.62 5.71
N SER A 54 -14.44 -2.74 5.68
CA SER A 54 -13.79 -3.97 5.20
C SER A 54 -13.98 -5.13 6.19
N PRO A 55 -13.83 -6.40 5.77
CA PRO A 55 -13.87 -7.54 6.68
C PRO A 55 -12.95 -7.35 7.89
N TRP A 56 -11.73 -6.85 7.65
CA TRP A 56 -10.77 -6.50 8.70
C TRP A 56 -11.30 -5.44 9.67
N GLN A 57 -11.94 -4.37 9.17
CA GLN A 57 -12.52 -3.32 10.02
C GLN A 57 -13.70 -3.80 10.88
N ASN A 58 -14.40 -4.85 10.44
CA ASN A 58 -15.56 -5.38 11.16
C ASN A 58 -15.17 -6.40 12.23
N ARG A 59 -14.24 -7.30 11.92
CA ARG A 59 -13.81 -8.37 12.83
C ARG A 59 -12.31 -8.64 12.64
N PRO A 60 -11.42 -7.82 13.21
CA PRO A 60 -9.98 -7.98 13.01
C PRO A 60 -9.50 -9.38 13.41
N GLY A 61 -8.87 -10.09 12.49
CA GLY A 61 -8.38 -11.45 12.68
C GLY A 61 -7.73 -11.98 11.42
N PHE A 62 -7.07 -13.14 11.49
CA PHE A 62 -6.34 -13.71 10.35
C PHE A 62 -7.24 -14.00 9.14
N VAL A 63 -8.42 -14.58 9.38
CA VAL A 63 -9.38 -14.90 8.30
C VAL A 63 -9.91 -13.64 7.63
N SER A 64 -10.25 -12.60 8.40
CA SER A 64 -10.75 -11.34 7.84
C SER A 64 -9.66 -10.50 7.18
N TRP A 65 -8.41 -10.62 7.65
CA TRP A 65 -7.23 -10.08 6.98
C TRP A 65 -7.10 -10.70 5.58
N LEU A 66 -7.13 -12.04 5.49
CA LEU A 66 -7.06 -12.75 4.22
C LEU A 66 -8.26 -12.44 3.30
N ASP A 67 -9.48 -12.42 3.82
CA ASP A 67 -10.68 -12.04 3.05
C ASP A 67 -10.57 -10.60 2.52
N THR A 68 -10.03 -9.68 3.34
CA THR A 68 -9.75 -8.31 2.89
C THR A 68 -8.73 -8.29 1.76
N ALA A 69 -7.64 -9.05 1.86
CA ALA A 69 -6.63 -9.16 0.81
C ALA A 69 -7.23 -9.68 -0.51
N ILE A 70 -8.00 -10.77 -0.45
CA ILE A 70 -8.63 -11.39 -1.62
C ILE A 70 -9.61 -10.43 -2.29
N ARG A 71 -10.47 -9.76 -1.51
CA ARG A 71 -11.42 -8.76 -2.04
C ARG A 71 -10.72 -7.55 -2.63
N LEU A 72 -9.61 -7.11 -2.02
CA LEU A 72 -8.84 -5.99 -2.52
C LEU A 72 -8.23 -6.28 -3.89
N ILE A 73 -7.72 -7.50 -4.10
CA ILE A 73 -7.14 -7.92 -5.38
C ILE A 73 -8.25 -8.11 -6.43
N ARG A 74 -9.37 -8.74 -6.07
CA ARG A 74 -10.44 -9.08 -7.03
C ARG A 74 -11.34 -7.90 -7.40
N ALA A 75 -11.65 -7.03 -6.44
CA ALA A 75 -12.62 -5.94 -6.61
C ALA A 75 -12.22 -4.71 -5.77
N PRO A 76 -11.05 -4.08 -6.05
CA PRO A 76 -10.53 -3.00 -5.22
C PRO A 76 -11.50 -1.83 -5.12
N ARG A 77 -12.14 -1.44 -6.23
CA ARG A 77 -13.12 -0.33 -6.25
C ARG A 77 -14.27 -0.58 -5.28
N THR A 78 -14.86 -1.78 -5.30
CA THR A 78 -15.96 -2.15 -4.41
C THR A 78 -15.53 -2.13 -2.94
N LEU A 79 -14.35 -2.66 -2.64
CA LEU A 79 -13.82 -2.64 -1.27
C LEU A 79 -13.54 -1.21 -0.79
N PHE A 80 -12.94 -0.35 -1.61
CA PHE A 80 -12.67 1.05 -1.21
C PHE A 80 -13.94 1.88 -1.03
N THR A 81 -14.99 1.61 -1.80
CA THR A 81 -16.31 2.22 -1.55
C THR A 81 -16.96 1.75 -0.25
N SER A 82 -16.59 0.57 0.26
CA SER A 82 -17.17 0.03 1.50
C SER A 82 -16.37 0.34 2.77
N ILE A 83 -15.10 0.73 2.67
CA ILE A 83 -14.23 1.02 3.83
C ILE A 83 -14.77 2.19 4.65
N ARG A 84 -14.83 2.03 5.98
CA ARG A 84 -15.16 3.10 6.92
C ARG A 84 -13.99 4.07 7.08
N ILE A 85 -14.28 5.36 7.05
CA ILE A 85 -13.27 6.40 7.25
C ILE A 85 -13.20 6.75 8.74
N THR A 86 -12.26 6.11 9.45
CA THR A 86 -11.99 6.39 10.88
C THR A 86 -10.53 6.80 11.09
N PRO A 87 -10.24 7.69 12.05
CA PRO A 87 -8.88 8.22 12.27
C PRO A 87 -7.90 7.21 12.90
N SER A 88 -8.39 6.18 13.61
CA SER A 88 -7.57 5.23 14.38
C SER A 88 -7.53 3.81 13.80
N GLY A 89 -8.50 3.42 12.97
CA GLY A 89 -8.66 2.02 12.52
C GLY A 89 -7.60 1.52 11.53
N SER A 90 -6.84 2.41 10.89
CA SER A 90 -5.87 2.07 9.83
C SER A 90 -4.52 1.57 10.35
N ASN A 91 -4.11 2.02 11.54
CA ASN A 91 -2.71 1.85 11.98
C ASN A 91 -2.35 0.38 12.23
N ARG A 92 -3.27 -0.40 12.81
CA ARG A 92 -3.03 -1.82 13.10
C ARG A 92 -2.88 -2.66 11.82
N LEU A 93 -3.72 -2.41 10.81
CA LEU A 93 -3.61 -3.10 9.52
C LEU A 93 -2.29 -2.78 8.84
N LEU A 94 -1.96 -1.48 8.79
CA LEU A 94 -0.72 -1.02 8.19
C LEU A 94 0.49 -1.64 8.88
N PHE A 95 0.54 -1.59 10.22
CA PHE A 95 1.64 -2.19 10.98
C PHE A 95 1.82 -3.67 10.66
N ILE A 96 0.75 -4.46 10.71
CA ILE A 96 0.81 -5.91 10.39
C ILE A 96 1.32 -6.15 8.97
N ASN A 97 0.78 -5.42 8.00
CA ASN A 97 1.17 -5.60 6.60
C ASN A 97 2.63 -5.22 6.35
N LEU A 98 3.10 -4.11 6.93
CA LEU A 98 4.47 -3.66 6.78
C LEU A 98 5.47 -4.55 7.53
N SER A 99 5.13 -5.05 8.71
CA SER A 99 5.94 -6.03 9.42
C SER A 99 6.06 -7.34 8.64
N LEU A 100 4.95 -7.83 8.07
CA LEU A 100 4.96 -9.03 7.25
C LEU A 100 5.77 -8.82 5.95
N ALA A 101 5.56 -7.71 5.25
CA ALA A 101 6.33 -7.36 4.07
C ALA A 101 7.83 -7.23 4.38
N GLY A 102 8.18 -6.60 5.51
CA GLY A 102 9.57 -6.47 5.97
C GLY A 102 10.21 -7.83 6.29
N LEU A 103 9.47 -8.72 6.96
CA LEU A 103 9.94 -10.08 7.24
C LEU A 103 10.19 -10.88 5.96
N LEU A 104 9.27 -10.83 5.00
CA LEU A 104 9.41 -11.49 3.71
C LEU A 104 10.61 -10.93 2.94
N ALA A 105 10.71 -9.60 2.83
CA ALA A 105 11.81 -8.93 2.13
C ALA A 105 13.18 -9.20 2.78
N ALA A 106 13.23 -9.46 4.09
CA ALA A 106 14.45 -9.78 4.82
C ALA A 106 14.92 -11.24 4.62
N ALA A 107 14.00 -12.17 4.35
CA ALA A 107 14.28 -13.60 4.34
C ALA A 107 15.41 -14.03 3.38
N PRO A 108 15.52 -13.49 2.14
CA PRO A 108 16.62 -13.85 1.23
C PRO A 108 18.00 -13.37 1.69
N TRP A 109 18.05 -12.30 2.49
CA TRP A 109 19.29 -11.70 2.99
C TRP A 109 19.84 -12.41 4.22
N VAL A 110 18.97 -13.12 4.95
CA VAL A 110 19.32 -13.86 6.15
C VAL A 110 19.08 -15.34 5.90
N GLY A 111 19.92 -15.94 5.06
CA GLY A 111 19.79 -17.36 4.70
C GLY A 111 20.44 -17.79 3.38
N VAL A 112 19.91 -18.90 2.85
CA VAL A 112 20.46 -19.82 1.84
C VAL A 112 20.95 -19.16 0.53
N LEU A 113 20.45 -17.97 0.17
CA LEU A 113 20.61 -17.41 -1.18
C LEU A 113 21.79 -16.43 -1.35
N TRP A 114 22.09 -15.56 -0.37
CA TRP A 114 23.08 -14.49 -0.59
C TRP A 114 24.14 -14.37 0.50
N PHE A 115 23.72 -14.28 1.77
CA PHE A 115 24.63 -14.12 2.89
C PHE A 115 24.21 -15.06 4.01
N ASP A 116 24.87 -16.20 4.10
CA ASP A 116 24.74 -17.10 5.23
C ASP A 116 25.97 -16.90 6.13
N PRO A 117 25.91 -16.01 7.15
CA PRO A 117 27.03 -15.78 8.09
C PRO A 117 27.38 -17.03 8.89
N THR A 118 26.55 -18.06 8.75
CA THR A 118 26.55 -19.31 9.46
C THR A 118 26.96 -20.48 8.57
N ARG A 119 27.36 -20.22 7.31
CA ARG A 119 27.89 -21.24 6.41
C ARG A 119 29.23 -21.74 6.97
N GLY A 120 29.20 -22.91 7.61
CA GLY A 120 30.37 -23.55 8.22
C GLY A 120 30.47 -23.47 9.76
N SER A 121 29.46 -22.95 10.47
CA SER A 121 29.40 -23.00 11.93
C SER A 121 28.68 -24.25 12.46
N ALA A 122 28.96 -24.64 13.71
CA ALA A 122 28.34 -25.80 14.37
C ALA A 122 26.82 -25.59 14.58
N GLU A 123 26.02 -26.64 14.34
CA GLU A 123 24.55 -26.58 14.15
C GLU A 123 23.76 -25.82 15.22
N GLY A 124 24.19 -25.83 16.48
CA GLY A 124 23.46 -25.20 17.60
C GLY A 124 23.64 -23.68 17.73
N ALA A 125 24.80 -23.12 17.36
CA ALA A 125 25.07 -21.67 17.48
C ALA A 125 24.41 -20.85 16.36
N ILE A 126 23.89 -21.52 15.33
CA ILE A 126 23.34 -20.94 14.11
C ILE A 126 22.06 -20.13 14.37
N LEU A 127 21.14 -20.66 15.17
CA LEU A 127 19.84 -20.00 15.41
C LEU A 127 19.97 -18.73 16.27
N LEU A 128 20.86 -18.75 17.26
CA LEU A 128 21.12 -17.61 18.15
C LEU A 128 21.67 -16.39 17.41
N VAL A 129 22.36 -16.59 16.29
CA VAL A 129 22.87 -15.52 15.44
C VAL A 129 21.88 -15.15 14.33
N ARG A 130 21.24 -16.14 13.68
CA ARG A 130 20.33 -15.88 12.55
C ARG A 130 19.04 -15.15 12.94
N ILE A 131 18.42 -15.50 14.07
CA ILE A 131 17.13 -14.89 14.46
C ILE A 131 17.27 -13.37 14.73
N PRO A 132 18.24 -12.89 15.53
CA PRO A 132 18.43 -11.45 15.73
C PRO A 132 18.73 -10.69 14.44
N ILE A 133 19.55 -11.27 13.55
CA ILE A 133 19.87 -10.68 12.25
C ILE A 133 18.59 -10.58 11.40
N LEU A 134 17.78 -11.64 11.32
CA LEU A 134 16.51 -11.62 10.59
C LEU A 134 15.56 -10.54 11.13
N ILE A 135 15.42 -10.44 12.45
CA ILE A 135 14.59 -9.41 13.10
C ILE A 135 15.11 -8.01 12.76
N ALA A 136 16.42 -7.79 12.80
CA ALA A 136 17.03 -6.50 12.48
C ALA A 136 16.77 -6.09 11.02
N TYR A 137 17.01 -6.99 10.06
CA TYR A 137 16.71 -6.72 8.64
C TYR A 137 15.22 -6.50 8.41
N ALA A 138 14.36 -7.32 9.01
CA ALA A 138 12.91 -7.19 8.89
C ALA A 138 12.43 -5.83 9.42
N ALA A 139 12.98 -5.36 10.54
CA ALA A 139 12.69 -4.05 11.10
C ALA A 139 13.15 -2.91 10.18
N VAL A 140 14.32 -3.03 9.57
CA VAL A 140 14.83 -2.04 8.59
C VAL A 140 13.92 -1.98 7.37
N PHE A 141 13.56 -3.12 6.76
CA PHE A 141 12.65 -3.13 5.61
C PHE A 141 11.25 -2.60 5.96
N ALA A 142 10.70 -3.00 7.11
CA ALA A 142 9.41 -2.49 7.58
C ALA A 142 9.45 -0.97 7.79
N LEU A 143 10.55 -0.42 8.32
CA LEU A 143 10.76 1.02 8.47
C LEU A 143 10.83 1.72 7.11
N VAL A 144 11.56 1.17 6.13
CA VAL A 144 11.62 1.71 4.78
C VAL A 144 10.22 1.75 4.15
N PHE A 145 9.47 0.65 4.18
CA PHE A 145 8.10 0.63 3.65
C PHE A 145 7.16 1.57 4.41
N TRP A 146 7.36 1.75 5.72
CA TRP A 146 6.62 2.74 6.51
C TRP A 146 6.91 4.16 6.02
N ILE A 147 8.18 4.54 5.84
CA ILE A 147 8.57 5.86 5.32
C ILE A 147 7.97 6.10 3.93
N LEU A 148 8.10 5.13 3.02
CA LEU A 148 7.53 5.24 1.66
C LEU A 148 6.01 5.39 1.70
N THR A 149 5.32 4.62 2.54
CA THR A 149 3.86 4.74 2.72
C THR A 149 3.46 6.09 3.31
N ARG A 150 4.28 6.67 4.20
CA ARG A 150 4.05 8.01 4.74
C ARG A 150 4.22 9.07 3.66
N ILE A 151 5.27 9.00 2.85
CA ILE A 151 5.47 9.89 1.69
C ILE A 151 4.25 9.84 0.79
N GLU A 152 3.71 8.65 0.51
CA GLU A 152 2.53 8.50 -0.33
C GLU A 152 1.28 9.13 0.31
N CYS A 153 1.05 8.93 1.62
CA CYS A 153 -0.05 9.61 2.32
C CYS A 153 0.04 11.15 2.16
N PHE A 154 1.24 11.72 2.31
CA PHE A 154 1.47 13.16 2.13
C PHE A 154 1.25 13.59 0.68
N GLY A 155 1.71 12.80 -0.29
CA GLY A 155 1.51 13.04 -1.73
C GLY A 155 0.02 13.08 -2.10
N ILE A 156 -0.75 12.11 -1.62
CA ILE A 156 -2.20 12.04 -1.80
C ILE A 156 -2.89 13.29 -1.23
N GLU A 157 -2.54 13.70 -0.02
CA GLU A 157 -3.11 14.89 0.63
C GLU A 157 -2.74 16.19 -0.08
N PHE A 158 -1.54 16.27 -0.66
CA PHE A 158 -1.10 17.41 -1.45
C PHE A 158 -1.84 17.48 -2.79
N ILE A 159 -1.91 16.38 -3.53
CA ILE A 159 -2.57 16.29 -4.84
C ILE A 159 -4.08 16.49 -4.70
N SER A 160 -4.71 15.96 -3.65
CA SER A 160 -6.14 16.12 -3.41
C SER A 160 -6.50 17.60 -3.23
N ARG A 161 -5.73 18.34 -2.42
CA ARG A 161 -5.88 19.79 -2.22
C ARG A 161 -5.72 20.56 -3.54
N ARG A 162 -4.70 20.23 -4.34
CA ARG A 162 -4.46 20.85 -5.66
C ARG A 162 -5.58 20.61 -6.67
N ARG A 163 -6.21 19.43 -6.62
CA ARG A 163 -7.29 19.03 -7.55
C ARG A 163 -8.71 19.37 -7.05
N GLY A 164 -8.83 20.04 -5.89
CA GLY A 164 -10.13 20.33 -5.27
C GLY A 164 -10.89 19.08 -4.82
N TRP A 165 -10.20 17.94 -4.64
CA TRP A 165 -10.80 16.75 -4.05
C TRP A 165 -10.89 16.92 -2.53
N ARG A 166 -12.04 16.59 -1.95
CA ARG A 166 -12.23 16.63 -0.49
C ARG A 166 -11.88 15.30 0.17
N LEU A 167 -10.67 14.83 -0.12
CA LEU A 167 -10.14 13.62 0.50
C LEU A 167 -9.57 13.96 1.88
N LEU A 168 -10.22 13.46 2.93
CA LEU A 168 -9.78 13.65 4.30
C LEU A 168 -8.43 12.94 4.58
N PRO A 169 -7.57 13.47 5.47
CA PRO A 169 -6.35 12.78 5.90
C PRO A 169 -6.60 11.38 6.48
N ALA A 170 -7.74 11.17 7.14
CA ALA A 170 -8.16 9.85 7.60
C ALA A 170 -8.44 8.89 6.43
N ALA A 171 -9.03 9.39 5.34
CA ALA A 171 -9.29 8.58 4.14
C ALA A 171 -8.00 8.21 3.42
N ALA A 172 -7.05 9.15 3.28
CA ALA A 172 -5.72 8.86 2.71
C ALA A 172 -5.01 7.75 3.50
N ARG A 173 -4.99 7.84 4.83
CA ARG A 173 -4.40 6.80 5.69
C ARG A 173 -5.10 5.44 5.57
N GLN A 174 -6.42 5.42 5.47
CA GLN A 174 -7.17 4.17 5.27
C GLN A 174 -6.89 3.56 3.88
N VAL A 175 -6.78 4.39 2.84
CA VAL A 175 -6.40 3.95 1.49
C VAL A 175 -5.01 3.31 1.52
N CYS A 176 -4.01 4.00 2.07
CA CYS A 176 -2.65 3.48 2.15
C CYS A 176 -2.53 2.22 3.04
N ALA A 177 -3.28 2.16 4.14
CA ALA A 177 -3.30 0.97 4.99
C ALA A 177 -3.84 -0.26 4.26
N HIS A 178 -4.87 -0.13 3.44
CA HIS A 178 -5.34 -1.25 2.62
C HIS A 178 -4.43 -1.48 1.42
N ALA A 179 -3.94 -0.45 0.73
CA ALA A 179 -3.02 -0.61 -0.39
C ALA A 179 -1.69 -1.29 0.01
N SER A 180 -1.30 -1.25 1.30
CA SER A 180 -0.08 -1.89 1.82
C SER A 180 0.00 -3.41 1.60
N TYR A 181 -1.07 -4.11 1.20
CA TYR A 181 -0.96 -5.47 0.66
C TYR A 181 -0.06 -5.55 -0.57
N GLY A 182 0.06 -4.46 -1.35
CA GLY A 182 1.02 -4.34 -2.44
C GLY A 182 2.48 -4.48 -2.00
N TRP A 183 2.84 -4.04 -0.78
CA TRP A 183 4.18 -4.26 -0.23
C TRP A 183 4.47 -5.72 0.07
N ILE A 184 3.47 -6.46 0.57
CA ILE A 184 3.60 -7.92 0.78
C ILE A 184 3.83 -8.60 -0.57
N LEU A 185 3.07 -8.23 -1.60
CA LEU A 185 3.27 -8.77 -2.95
C LEU A 185 4.64 -8.39 -3.52
N ALA A 186 5.12 -7.17 -3.30
CA ALA A 186 6.46 -6.74 -3.71
C ALA A 186 7.57 -7.56 -3.05
N ALA A 187 7.45 -7.86 -1.75
CA ALA A 187 8.38 -8.71 -1.04
C ALA A 187 8.36 -10.16 -1.56
N LEU A 188 7.17 -10.76 -1.77
CA LEU A 188 7.06 -12.10 -2.34
C LEU A 188 7.64 -12.18 -3.76
N LEU A 189 7.36 -11.18 -4.59
CA LEU A 189 7.87 -11.12 -5.96
C LEU A 189 9.39 -10.90 -5.97
N LEU A 190 9.94 -10.12 -5.02
CA LEU A 190 11.38 -9.99 -4.84
C LEU A 190 12.01 -11.37 -4.59
N ASP A 191 11.45 -12.19 -3.71
CA ASP A 191 11.94 -13.55 -3.42
C ASP A 191 11.90 -14.44 -4.67
N VAL A 192 10.81 -14.39 -5.44
CA VAL A 192 10.68 -15.10 -6.72
C VAL A 192 11.76 -14.65 -7.70
N GLY A 193 11.98 -13.34 -7.83
CA GLY A 193 13.01 -12.78 -8.70
C GLY A 193 14.41 -13.24 -8.31
N LEU A 194 14.72 -13.28 -7.01
CA LEU A 194 15.99 -13.83 -6.51
C LEU A 194 16.13 -15.32 -6.82
N GLY A 195 15.07 -16.11 -6.65
CA GLY A 195 15.06 -17.53 -7.03
C GLY A 195 15.31 -17.73 -8.51
N LEU A 196 14.66 -16.94 -9.38
CA LEU A 196 14.87 -16.97 -10.83
C LEU A 196 16.32 -16.63 -11.21
N SER A 197 16.94 -15.66 -10.53
CA SER A 197 18.34 -15.29 -10.77
C SER A 197 19.33 -16.42 -10.49
N GLN A 198 19.01 -17.34 -9.57
CA GLN A 198 19.86 -18.52 -9.30
C GLN A 198 19.76 -19.60 -10.40
N LEU A 199 18.69 -19.59 -11.20
CA LEU A 199 18.49 -20.55 -12.29
C LEU A 199 19.23 -20.15 -13.58
N LEU A 200 19.58 -18.86 -13.75
CA LEU A 200 20.19 -18.33 -14.98
C LEU A 200 21.65 -18.77 -15.23
N PRO A 201 22.56 -18.86 -14.24
CA PRO A 201 23.97 -19.25 -14.47
C PRO A 201 24.16 -20.70 -14.95
N VAL A 202 23.19 -21.58 -14.67
CA VAL A 202 23.25 -22.99 -15.08
C VAL A 202 23.17 -23.16 -16.61
N ALA A 203 22.55 -22.22 -17.32
CA ALA A 203 22.40 -22.29 -18.78
C ALA A 203 23.66 -21.82 -19.55
N GLY A 204 24.55 -21.05 -18.92
CA GLY A 204 25.65 -20.36 -19.62
C GLY A 204 27.00 -21.09 -19.63
N GLN A 205 27.24 -22.07 -18.76
CA GLN A 205 28.57 -22.68 -18.60
C GLN A 205 28.87 -23.86 -19.54
N GLN A 206 27.95 -24.30 -20.40
CA GLN A 206 28.18 -25.45 -21.29
C GLN A 206 28.61 -25.13 -22.74
N VAL A 207 28.84 -23.87 -23.12
CA VAL A 207 29.26 -23.54 -24.49
C VAL A 207 30.78 -23.38 -24.56
N GLN A 208 31.50 -24.50 -24.46
CA GLN A 208 32.95 -24.58 -24.70
C GLN A 208 33.24 -24.50 -26.21
N GLY A 209 33.89 -23.42 -26.68
CA GLY A 209 34.51 -23.41 -28.02
C GLY A 209 34.77 -22.06 -28.71
N ARG A 210 34.17 -20.93 -28.29
CA ARG A 210 34.41 -19.61 -28.92
C ARG A 210 34.58 -18.50 -27.89
N THR A 211 35.77 -17.90 -27.85
CA THR A 211 36.25 -17.09 -26.70
C THR A 211 36.00 -15.58 -26.75
N VAL A 212 35.64 -14.98 -27.90
CA VAL A 212 35.58 -13.51 -28.03
C VAL A 212 34.16 -12.92 -27.99
N THR A 213 33.17 -13.55 -28.63
CA THR A 213 31.76 -13.06 -28.62
C THR A 213 31.05 -13.29 -27.27
N VAL A 214 31.57 -14.22 -26.46
CA VAL A 214 30.98 -14.63 -25.18
C VAL A 214 31.21 -13.61 -24.07
N GLN A 215 32.24 -12.75 -24.13
CA GLN A 215 32.51 -11.77 -23.07
C GLN A 215 31.51 -10.61 -23.01
N VAL A 216 31.06 -10.08 -24.15
CA VAL A 216 30.06 -8.97 -24.18
C VAL A 216 28.68 -9.47 -23.76
N ILE A 217 28.29 -10.65 -24.25
CA ILE A 217 27.06 -11.31 -23.83
C ILE A 217 27.15 -11.64 -22.34
N ASN A 218 28.28 -12.14 -21.83
CA ASN A 218 28.47 -12.40 -20.41
C ASN A 218 28.48 -11.13 -19.56
N ALA A 219 28.94 -9.99 -20.05
CA ALA A 219 28.88 -8.72 -19.30
C ALA A 219 27.44 -8.20 -19.16
N ILE A 220 26.64 -8.27 -20.23
CA ILE A 220 25.20 -7.94 -20.20
C ILE A 220 24.44 -8.97 -19.35
N LEU A 221 24.75 -10.26 -19.50
CA LEU A 221 24.20 -11.35 -18.68
C LEU A 221 24.66 -11.30 -17.22
N ALA A 222 25.80 -10.66 -16.91
CA ALA A 222 26.29 -10.43 -15.54
C ALA A 222 25.66 -9.20 -14.87
N LEU A 223 25.10 -8.27 -15.66
CA LEU A 223 24.19 -7.22 -15.16
C LEU A 223 22.76 -7.75 -14.97
N LEU A 224 22.38 -8.78 -15.73
CA LEU A 224 21.07 -9.43 -15.67
C LEU A 224 20.70 -10.11 -14.35
N PRO A 225 21.58 -10.63 -13.46
CA PRO A 225 21.14 -11.36 -12.27
C PRO A 225 20.45 -10.44 -11.25
N GLY A 226 20.74 -9.14 -11.30
CA GLY A 226 20.02 -8.13 -10.52
C GLY A 226 18.69 -7.70 -11.16
N ALA A 227 18.47 -7.97 -12.45
CA ALA A 227 17.27 -7.51 -13.14
C ALA A 227 15.98 -8.24 -12.69
N PRO A 228 15.91 -9.58 -12.59
CA PRO A 228 14.72 -10.28 -12.11
C PRO A 228 14.20 -9.79 -10.74
N PRO A 229 15.01 -9.70 -9.65
CA PRO A 229 14.51 -9.21 -8.38
C PRO A 229 14.02 -7.77 -8.45
N LEU A 230 14.70 -6.89 -9.19
CA LEU A 230 14.26 -5.51 -9.39
C LEU A 230 12.94 -5.44 -10.16
N ILE A 231 12.83 -6.13 -11.30
CA ILE A 231 11.59 -6.18 -12.11
C ILE A 231 10.43 -6.69 -11.25
N CYS A 232 10.63 -7.80 -10.54
CA CYS A 232 9.60 -8.41 -9.71
C CYS A 232 9.19 -7.48 -8.54
N PHE A 233 10.16 -6.82 -7.91
CA PHE A 233 9.89 -5.79 -6.89
C PHE A 233 9.06 -4.63 -7.47
N PHE A 234 9.44 -4.10 -8.64
CA PHE A 234 8.71 -3.02 -9.30
C PHE A 234 7.29 -3.41 -9.73
N LEU A 235 7.04 -4.67 -10.08
CA LEU A 235 5.68 -5.17 -10.32
C LEU A 235 4.82 -5.14 -9.05
N GLY A 236 5.40 -5.49 -7.90
CA GLY A 236 4.71 -5.34 -6.62
C GLY A 236 4.50 -3.89 -6.21
N LEU A 237 5.51 -3.02 -6.42
CA LEU A 237 5.38 -1.57 -6.22
C LEU A 237 4.27 -0.99 -7.09
N PHE A 238 4.20 -1.37 -8.37
CA PHE A 238 3.14 -0.98 -9.28
C PHE A 238 1.76 -1.42 -8.75
N THR A 239 1.67 -2.59 -8.13
CA THR A 239 0.42 -3.05 -7.50
C THR A 239 0.02 -2.15 -6.33
N PHE A 240 0.96 -1.76 -5.47
CA PHE A 240 0.71 -0.78 -4.40
C PHE A 240 0.17 0.54 -4.97
N GLU A 241 0.86 1.12 -5.95
CA GLU A 241 0.48 2.39 -6.60
C GLU A 241 -0.90 2.31 -7.27
N TRP A 242 -1.18 1.21 -7.97
CA TRP A 242 -2.48 0.98 -8.59
C TRP A 242 -3.60 0.90 -7.55
N LEU A 243 -3.39 0.21 -6.44
CA LEU A 243 -4.38 0.13 -5.35
C LEU A 243 -4.60 1.49 -4.69
N VAL A 244 -3.53 2.28 -4.47
CA VAL A 244 -3.63 3.66 -3.99
C VAL A 244 -4.46 4.51 -4.94
N TYR A 245 -4.15 4.47 -6.24
CA TYR A 245 -4.90 5.22 -7.26
C TYR A 245 -6.40 4.88 -7.24
N VAL A 246 -6.75 3.59 -7.23
CA VAL A 246 -8.15 3.14 -7.16
C VAL A 246 -8.81 3.62 -5.86
N GLY A 247 -8.12 3.49 -4.73
CA GLY A 247 -8.61 3.90 -3.42
C GLY A 247 -8.86 5.41 -3.31
N VAL A 248 -7.93 6.23 -3.78
CA VAL A 248 -8.10 7.70 -3.83
C VAL A 248 -9.30 8.07 -4.68
N ARG A 249 -9.47 7.44 -5.85
CA ARG A 249 -10.63 7.72 -6.73
C ARG A 249 -11.95 7.29 -6.12
N ALA A 250 -11.98 6.18 -5.38
CA ALA A 250 -13.17 5.69 -4.69
C ALA A 250 -13.51 6.52 -3.43
N CYS A 251 -12.50 7.12 -2.78
CA CYS A 251 -12.67 7.84 -1.52
C CYS A 251 -12.62 9.38 -1.64
N ARG A 252 -12.48 9.94 -2.86
CA ARG A 252 -12.25 11.39 -3.08
C ARG A 252 -13.30 12.34 -2.46
N TRP A 253 -14.50 11.85 -2.17
CA TRP A 253 -15.55 12.57 -1.46
C TRP A 253 -16.16 11.74 -0.31
N ALA A 254 -15.39 10.80 0.24
CA ALA A 254 -15.88 9.95 1.31
C ALA A 254 -16.19 10.78 2.56
N ASN A 255 -17.38 10.59 3.12
CA ASN A 255 -17.78 11.30 4.33
C ASN A 255 -17.18 10.62 5.59
N PRO A 256 -16.69 11.39 6.58
CA PRO A 256 -16.19 10.82 7.82
C PRO A 256 -17.33 10.21 8.63
N ALA A 257 -17.04 9.18 9.43
CA ALA A 257 -18.01 8.70 10.42
C ALA A 257 -18.44 9.85 11.36
N ALA A 258 -19.73 9.86 11.74
CA ALA A 258 -20.19 10.77 12.79
C ALA A 258 -19.36 10.52 14.07
N ALA A 259 -18.84 11.60 14.66
CA ALA A 259 -18.04 11.56 15.88
C ALA A 259 -18.88 11.17 17.09
#